data_AF-A0A4Y2I1G7-F1
#
_entry.id   AF-A0A4Y2I1G7-F1
#
_cell.length_a   1.000
_cell.length_b   1.000
_cell.length_c   1.000
_cell.angle_alpha   90.00
_cell.angle_beta   90.00
_cell.angle_gamma   90.00
#
_symmetry.space_group_name_H-M   'P 1'
#
loop_
_entity.id
_entity.type
_entity.pdbx_description
1 polymer ?
#
loop_
_entity_poly.entity_id
_entity_poly.type
_entity_poly.pdbx_seq_one_letter_code
_entity_poly.pdbx_strand_id
1 'polypeptide(L)'
;MIQQEDLNFKSKLRGSKEFQTSSAWLEKFKNRHGIRQLSIVGEKLSSDIKAGNSFIAELQDLIVLEKLTAGQICNCNETGLYWRALPMKTLAAENEAVAPGRKR
;
A
#
# COMPACT_ATOMS: atom_id res chain seq x y z
N MET A 1 -0.81 20.71 -2.99
CA MET A 1 -0.08 19.57 -3.57
C MET A 1 -0.39 19.41 -5.07
N ILE A 2 -1.65 19.21 -5.49
CA ILE A 2 -2.02 19.04 -6.92
C ILE A 2 -1.61 20.25 -7.79
N GLN A 3 -1.78 21.48 -7.31
CA GLN A 3 -1.37 22.68 -8.07
C GLN A 3 0.16 22.79 -8.28
N GLN A 4 0.96 22.27 -7.34
CA GLN A 4 2.42 22.35 -7.41
C GLN A 4 2.99 21.26 -8.33
N GLU A 5 2.36 20.09 -8.32
CA GLU A 5 2.60 19.00 -9.29
C GLU A 5 2.19 19.42 -10.72
N ASP A 6 1.07 20.14 -10.87
CA ASP A 6 0.59 20.65 -12.17
C ASP A 6 1.59 21.64 -12.80
N LEU A 7 2.17 22.54 -12.00
CA LEU A 7 3.22 23.45 -12.46
C LEU A 7 4.51 22.71 -12.86
N ASN A 8 4.90 21.67 -12.11
CA ASN A 8 6.05 20.83 -12.44
C ASN A 8 5.82 19.99 -13.71
N PHE A 9 4.60 19.54 -13.95
CA PHE A 9 4.22 18.79 -15.14
C PHE A 9 4.26 19.69 -16.39
N LYS A 10 3.72 20.92 -16.28
CA LYS A 10 3.76 21.93 -17.35
C LYS A 10 5.19 22.32 -17.73
N SER A 11 6.06 22.53 -16.75
CA SER A 11 7.45 22.89 -17.01
C SER A 11 8.24 21.76 -17.70
N LYS A 12 7.97 20.50 -17.33
CA LYS A 12 8.63 19.33 -17.94
C LYS A 12 8.13 19.00 -19.35
N LEU A 13 6.85 19.25 -19.65
CA LEU A 13 6.27 18.91 -20.96
C LEU A 13 6.51 19.95 -22.06
N ARG A 14 7.18 21.08 -21.78
CA ARG A 14 7.29 22.22 -22.71
C ARG A 14 5.93 22.62 -23.32
N GLY A 15 4.85 22.44 -22.56
CA GLY A 15 3.49 22.70 -23.05
C GLY A 15 3.24 24.21 -23.19
N SER A 16 2.41 24.57 -24.18
CA SER A 16 1.81 25.91 -24.33
C SER A 16 1.26 26.41 -22.98
N LYS A 17 1.33 27.73 -22.74
CA LYS A 17 0.73 28.40 -21.57
C LYS A 17 -0.78 28.10 -21.40
N GLU A 18 -1.43 27.57 -22.42
CA GLU A 18 -2.85 27.22 -22.45
C GLU A 18 -3.16 25.81 -21.93
N PHE A 19 -2.14 24.98 -21.67
CA PHE A 19 -2.36 23.64 -21.15
C PHE A 19 -2.72 23.69 -19.66
N GLN A 20 -4.02 23.85 -19.37
CA GLN A 20 -4.58 23.62 -18.04
C GLN A 20 -5.00 22.16 -17.92
N THR A 21 -4.33 21.40 -17.05
CA THR A 21 -4.81 20.06 -16.72
C THR A 21 -6.06 20.23 -15.84
N SER A 22 -7.22 19.98 -16.43
CA SER A 22 -8.44 19.83 -15.65
C SER A 22 -8.46 18.42 -15.03
N SER A 23 -9.18 18.26 -13.93
CA SER A 23 -9.50 16.94 -13.38
C SER A 23 -10.11 16.03 -14.45
N ALA A 24 -10.97 16.58 -15.31
CA ALA A 24 -11.58 15.85 -16.43
C ALA A 24 -10.57 15.36 -17.47
N TRP A 25 -9.51 16.13 -17.78
CA TRP A 25 -8.45 15.67 -18.69
C TRP A 25 -7.69 14.50 -18.09
N LEU A 26 -7.34 14.58 -16.80
CA LEU A 26 -6.61 13.52 -16.10
C LEU A 26 -7.43 12.22 -16.03
N GLU A 27 -8.72 12.30 -15.73
CA GLU A 27 -9.61 11.13 -15.71
C GLU A 27 -9.74 10.49 -17.10
N LYS A 28 -9.87 11.29 -18.17
CA LYS A 28 -9.86 10.77 -19.55
C LYS A 28 -8.53 10.11 -19.93
N PHE A 29 -7.40 10.69 -19.49
CA PHE A 29 -6.08 10.12 -19.72
C PHE A 29 -5.92 8.77 -19.02
N LYS A 30 -6.30 8.68 -17.73
CA LYS A 30 -6.30 7.44 -16.97
C LYS A 30 -7.14 6.36 -17.65
N ASN A 31 -8.37 6.70 -18.05
CA ASN A 31 -9.28 5.77 -18.71
C ASN A 31 -8.76 5.28 -20.06
N ARG A 32 -8.15 6.17 -20.87
CA ARG A 32 -7.58 5.79 -22.17
C ARG A 32 -6.43 4.80 -22.06
N HIS A 33 -5.66 4.87 -20.97
CA HIS A 33 -4.47 4.06 -20.76
C HIS A 33 -4.67 2.96 -19.71
N GLY A 34 -5.90 2.71 -19.25
CA GLY A 34 -6.20 1.68 -18.26
C GLY A 34 -5.52 1.91 -16.90
N ILE A 35 -5.18 3.16 -16.55
CA ILE A 35 -4.53 3.50 -15.29
C ILE A 35 -5.59 3.59 -14.20
N ARG A 36 -5.51 2.68 -13.23
CA ARG A 36 -6.44 2.62 -12.09
C ARG A 36 -5.74 3.01 -10.81
N GLN A 37 -6.50 3.52 -9.84
CA GLN A 37 -6.01 3.76 -8.50
C GLN A 37 -6.49 2.63 -7.58
N LEU A 38 -5.56 1.80 -7.11
CA LEU A 38 -5.86 0.71 -6.19
C LEU A 38 -5.43 1.07 -4.77
N SER A 39 -6.20 0.61 -3.79
CA SER A 39 -5.76 0.62 -2.39
C SER A 39 -4.63 -0.38 -2.23
N ILE A 40 -3.59 0.01 -1.49
CA ILE A 40 -2.49 -0.90 -1.18
C ILE A 40 -3.03 -1.97 -0.22
N VAL A 41 -2.97 -3.23 -0.63
CA VAL A 41 -3.36 -4.37 0.21
C VAL A 41 -2.07 -4.99 0.72
N GLY A 42 -1.71 -4.69 1.97
CA GLY A 42 -0.42 -5.09 2.56
C GLY A 42 -0.34 -6.59 2.88
N GLU A 43 -1.34 -7.14 3.56
CA GLU A 43 -1.19 -8.44 4.23
C GLU A 43 -1.72 -9.63 3.41
N LYS A 44 -2.74 -9.42 2.58
CA LYS A 44 -3.49 -10.51 1.95
C LYS A 44 -2.67 -11.38 0.97
N LEU A 45 -1.58 -10.85 0.43
CA LEU A 45 -0.79 -11.52 -0.62
C LEU A 45 0.38 -12.35 -0.10
N SER A 46 0.72 -12.29 1.20
CA SER A 46 1.99 -12.83 1.73
C SER A 46 1.81 -13.95 2.78
N SER A 47 0.61 -14.44 3.02
CA SER A 47 0.36 -15.39 4.11
C SER A 47 0.74 -16.83 3.71
N ASP A 48 1.83 -17.35 4.30
CA ASP A 48 2.18 -18.78 4.25
C ASP A 48 1.37 -19.55 5.31
N ILE A 49 0.38 -20.30 4.85
CA ILE A 49 -0.52 -21.08 5.70
C ILE A 49 0.25 -22.16 6.47
N LYS A 50 1.25 -22.78 5.85
CA LYS A 50 2.02 -23.87 6.48
C LYS A 50 2.89 -23.32 7.61
N ALA A 51 3.60 -22.22 7.35
CA ALA A 51 4.38 -21.54 8.38
C ALA A 51 3.48 -21.03 9.52
N GLY A 52 2.29 -20.50 9.20
CA GLY A 52 1.31 -20.07 10.20
C GLY A 52 0.84 -21.19 11.12
N ASN A 53 0.54 -22.37 10.56
CA ASN A 53 0.12 -23.53 11.35
C ASN A 53 1.25 -24.06 12.25
N SER A 54 2.50 -24.09 11.78
CA SER A 54 3.66 -24.47 12.61
C SER A 54 3.82 -23.53 13.80
N PHE A 55 3.75 -22.22 13.53
CA PHE A 55 3.86 -21.19 14.56
C PHE A 55 2.76 -21.29 15.63
N ILE A 56 1.53 -21.62 15.24
CA ILE A 56 0.43 -21.82 16.20
C ILE A 56 0.74 -22.96 17.18
N ALA A 57 1.28 -24.08 16.68
CA ALA A 57 1.65 -25.22 17.54
C ALA A 57 2.80 -24.84 18.50
N GLU A 58 3.85 -24.23 17.98
CA GLU A 58 5.00 -23.77 18.79
C GLU A 58 4.58 -22.75 19.87
N LEU A 59 3.67 -21.83 19.53
CA LEU A 59 3.15 -20.84 20.47
C LEU A 59 2.33 -21.49 21.58
N GLN A 60 1.52 -22.52 21.27
CA GLN A 60 0.75 -23.25 22.27
C GLN A 60 1.67 -23.97 23.27
N ASP A 61 2.72 -24.63 22.78
CA ASP A 61 3.70 -25.31 23.64
C ASP A 61 4.40 -24.31 24.58
N LEU A 62 4.78 -23.14 24.07
CA LEU A 62 5.39 -22.07 24.87
C LEU A 62 4.44 -21.52 25.95
N ILE A 63 3.16 -21.32 25.63
CA ILE A 63 2.15 -20.85 26.60
C ILE A 63 2.03 -21.83 27.77
N VAL A 64 2.02 -23.12 27.49
CA VAL A 64 1.93 -24.17 28.52
C VAL A 64 3.21 -24.26 29.34
N LEU A 65 4.37 -24.27 28.68
CA LEU A 65 5.68 -24.39 29.33
C LEU A 65 5.95 -23.22 30.29
N GLU A 66 5.71 -22.00 29.82
CA GLU A 66 5.98 -20.76 30.55
C GLU A 66 4.80 -20.30 31.43
N LYS A 67 3.68 -21.04 31.41
CA LYS A 67 2.44 -20.72 32.13
C LYS A 67 1.96 -19.29 31.85
N LEU A 68 2.03 -18.88 30.59
CA LEU A 68 1.65 -17.53 30.18
C LEU A 68 0.15 -17.33 30.34
N THR A 69 -0.21 -16.17 30.88
CA THR A 69 -1.59 -15.71 30.92
C THR A 69 -1.92 -14.90 29.66
N ALA A 70 -3.20 -14.82 29.31
CA ALA A 70 -3.64 -14.03 28.16
C ALA A 70 -3.18 -12.56 28.22
N GLY A 71 -3.04 -11.98 29.42
CA GLY A 71 -2.56 -10.61 29.60
C GLY A 71 -1.06 -10.41 29.31
N GLN A 72 -0.29 -11.50 29.23
CA GLN A 72 1.15 -11.45 28.89
C GLN A 72 1.39 -11.67 27.38
N ILE A 73 0.36 -12.06 26.64
CA ILE A 73 0.45 -12.29 25.19
C ILE A 73 0.00 -11.01 24.49
N CYS A 74 0.95 -10.29 23.87
CA CYS A 74 0.66 -9.10 23.08
C CYS A 74 1.05 -9.30 21.62
N ASN A 75 0.25 -8.73 20.71
CA ASN A 75 0.59 -8.71 19.29
C ASN A 75 1.49 -7.49 19.00
N CYS A 76 2.73 -7.72 18.56
CA CYS A 76 3.66 -6.67 18.14
C CYS A 76 3.73 -6.49 16.61
N ASN A 77 2.66 -6.87 15.89
CA ASN A 77 2.52 -6.78 14.43
C ASN A 77 3.04 -5.44 13.86
N GLU A 78 2.72 -4.31 14.50
CA GLU A 78 3.05 -2.98 13.97
C GLU A 78 3.83 -2.14 14.99
N THR A 79 5.16 -2.08 14.83
CA THR A 79 5.98 -0.98 15.36
C THR A 79 6.44 -0.11 14.20
N GLY A 80 5.57 0.82 13.78
CA GLY A 80 5.83 1.73 12.67
C GLY A 80 6.42 3.06 13.14
N LEU A 81 7.71 3.29 12.90
CA LEU A 81 8.28 4.65 12.91
C LEU A 81 7.72 5.42 11.71
N TYR A 82 6.90 6.45 11.95
CA TYR A 82 6.33 7.33 10.91
C TYR A 82 7.42 8.25 10.29
N TRP A 83 8.32 7.69 9.48
CA TRP A 83 9.32 8.47 8.74
C TRP A 83 8.94 8.64 7.26
N ARG A 84 7.91 9.46 7.01
CA ARG A 84 7.15 9.64 5.74
C ARG A 84 6.01 8.63 5.60
N ALA A 85 4.80 9.11 5.85
CA ALA A 85 3.57 8.38 5.55
C ALA A 85 3.56 7.95 4.07
N LEU A 86 3.46 6.65 3.82
CA LEU A 86 3.26 6.13 2.47
C LEU A 86 1.81 6.43 2.04
N PRO A 87 1.56 6.76 0.76
CA PRO A 87 0.20 6.92 0.27
C PRO A 87 -0.56 5.59 0.38
N MET A 88 -1.79 5.64 0.89
CA MET A 88 -2.66 4.45 1.05
C MET A 88 -3.12 3.85 -0.29
N LYS A 89 -2.88 4.58 -1.39
CA LYS A 89 -3.33 4.24 -2.74
C LYS A 89 -2.14 4.35 -3.69
N THR A 90 -2.04 3.41 -4.62
CA THR A 90 -1.05 3.43 -5.71
C THR A 90 -1.75 3.30 -7.06
N LEU A 91 -1.06 3.73 -8.11
CA LEU A 91 -1.51 3.52 -9.49
C LEU A 91 -1.14 2.10 -9.91
N ALA A 92 -2.06 1.44 -10.61
CA ALA A 92 -1.93 0.08 -11.11
C ALA A 92 -2.49 0.01 -12.53
N ALA A 93 -1.93 -0.89 -13.34
CA ALA A 93 -2.43 -1.14 -14.69
C ALA A 93 -3.75 -1.92 -14.68
N GLU A 94 -4.47 -1.93 -15.79
CA GLU A 94 -5.78 -2.58 -15.91
C GLU A 94 -5.71 -4.12 -15.73
N ASN A 95 -4.57 -4.72 -16.08
CA ASN A 95 -4.30 -6.14 -15.87
C ASN A 95 -3.88 -6.49 -14.43
N GLU A 96 -3.60 -5.50 -13.58
CA GLU A 96 -3.18 -5.73 -12.20
C GLU A 96 -4.40 -5.75 -11.27
N ALA A 97 -4.72 -6.92 -10.72
CA ALA A 97 -5.86 -7.09 -9.81
C ALA A 97 -5.59 -6.55 -8.40
N VAL A 98 -4.32 -6.49 -7.98
CA VAL A 98 -3.92 -6.09 -6.64
C VAL A 98 -2.65 -5.26 -6.72
N ALA A 99 -2.58 -4.23 -5.88
CA ALA A 99 -1.35 -3.48 -5.63
C ALA A 99 -0.66 -4.02 -4.37
N PRO A 100 0.40 -4.84 -4.50
CA PRO A 100 1.13 -5.33 -3.34
C PRO A 100 1.78 -4.16 -2.61
N GLY A 101 1.55 -4.08 -1.30
CA GLY A 101 2.29 -3.15 -0.46
C GLY A 101 3.76 -3.53 -0.42
N ARG A 102 4.65 -2.55 -0.62
CA ARG A 102 6.09 -2.77 -0.44
C ARG A 102 6.43 -2.57 1.03
N LYS A 103 6.78 -3.65 1.73
CA LYS A 103 7.52 -3.54 3.00
C LYS A 103 8.88 -2.92 2.69
N ARG A 104 9.31 -1.93 3.50
CA ARG A 104 10.67 -1.38 3.39
C ARG A 104 11.69 -2.38 3.90
#